data_AF-A0A418VPZ0-F1
#
_entry.id   AF-A0A418VPZ0-F1
#
_cell.length_a   1.000
_cell.length_b   1.000
_cell.length_c   1.000
_cell.angle_alpha   90.00
_cell.angle_beta   90.00
_cell.angle_gamma   90.00
#
_symmetry.space_group_name_H-M   'P 1'
#
loop_
_entity.id
_entity.type
_entity.pdbx_description
1 polymer ?
#
loop_
_entity_poly.entity_id
_entity_poly.type
_entity_poly.pdbx_seq_one_letter_code
_entity_poly.pdbx_strand_id
1 'polypeptide(L)'
;MRKARSLRLPTTATALVGAAILAPTLAFAQTATGVPSLLEALTAAADPTGVADSFQANGATVTANNAFFQSLGTNGRSCVTCHDPQAGWSVTPRGVNARFQATQGADPLFRLIDGATCSTASTATAATQLRAYSLLLGKGLFRIALPVPANAQFTISVASDPNDCNTNASTGLTSPTSGTLSVYRRPLPSTNQRFQTSVMWDGREASLTTQAVSATLGHAQATGAPTLAQQAQMVAFESGLYTAQATDATAGALDALGATGGVTTLAQQPFTVGVNDSANPNGFDRVVFKLYTAWQSLTGADAATQARRSIARGEQIFNTRAFTINNVPGLTTAANTSVSGSCSTCHDTPNVGNHSVNALMNIGVSAAVPPALDVSALPVLTLTCTAGPLSGRTFTVTDPGQAMVTGRCSDIGRMKVPVLRGLAARAPYFHNGSAATLGAVVGFYNGRFNLRLSAQERADLVNFLQAL
;
A
#
# COMPACT_ATOMS: atom_id res chain seq x y z
N MET A 1 -11.88 42.80 -70.44
CA MET A 1 -12.66 43.89 -69.80
C MET A 1 -13.77 43.27 -68.95
N ARG A 2 -13.87 43.70 -67.68
CA ARG A 2 -15.04 43.70 -66.75
C ARG A 2 -15.68 42.33 -66.40
N LYS A 3 -15.26 41.74 -65.27
CA LYS A 3 -15.83 41.85 -63.90
C LYS A 3 -17.07 40.96 -63.67
N ALA A 4 -16.83 39.85 -62.98
CA ALA A 4 -17.84 39.03 -62.31
C ALA A 4 -18.39 39.73 -61.06
N ARG A 5 -19.71 39.67 -60.88
CA ARG A 5 -20.44 39.85 -59.61
C ARG A 5 -21.83 39.25 -59.77
N SER A 6 -22.07 38.07 -59.20
CA SER A 6 -23.43 37.61 -58.90
C SER A 6 -23.73 37.87 -57.43
N LEU A 7 -24.92 38.40 -57.19
CA LEU A 7 -25.45 38.85 -55.91
C LEU A 7 -26.12 37.68 -55.18
N ARG A 8 -26.06 37.74 -53.85
CA ARG A 8 -26.53 36.77 -52.84
C ARG A 8 -28.06 36.62 -52.80
N LEU A 9 -28.53 35.45 -52.34
CA LEU A 9 -29.62 35.30 -51.37
C LEU A 9 -29.39 34.04 -50.50
N PRO A 10 -29.85 34.01 -49.24
CA PRO A 10 -29.39 33.11 -48.19
C PRO A 10 -30.31 31.89 -48.01
N THR A 11 -29.73 30.73 -47.72
CA THR A 11 -30.46 29.57 -47.19
C THR A 11 -29.95 29.25 -45.79
N THR A 12 -30.82 29.57 -44.84
CA THR A 12 -30.98 29.04 -43.48
C THR A 12 -30.16 27.79 -43.13
N ALA A 13 -29.34 27.92 -42.09
CA ALA A 13 -28.73 26.81 -41.36
C ALA A 13 -29.80 26.14 -40.47
N THR A 14 -30.09 24.87 -40.73
CA THR A 14 -30.86 24.01 -39.83
C THR A 14 -29.89 23.35 -38.86
N ALA A 15 -29.86 23.83 -37.62
CA ALA A 15 -29.11 23.19 -36.54
C ALA A 15 -29.87 21.92 -36.11
N LEU A 16 -29.28 20.74 -36.36
CA LEU A 16 -29.69 19.51 -35.67
C LEU A 16 -29.20 19.58 -34.23
N VAL A 17 -30.12 19.81 -33.31
CA VAL A 17 -29.92 19.58 -31.87
C VAL A 17 -29.94 18.08 -31.65
N GLY A 18 -28.76 17.46 -31.58
CA GLY A 18 -28.62 16.10 -31.07
C GLY A 18 -28.90 16.11 -29.57
N ALA A 19 -30.02 15.51 -29.17
CA ALA A 19 -30.37 15.32 -27.77
C ALA A 19 -29.32 14.43 -27.10
N ALA A 20 -28.48 15.02 -26.25
CA ALA A 20 -27.65 14.28 -25.31
C ALA A 20 -28.59 13.61 -24.30
N ILE A 21 -28.65 12.28 -24.33
CA ILE A 21 -29.29 11.48 -23.28
C ILE A 21 -28.41 11.66 -22.03
N LEU A 22 -28.80 12.60 -21.16
CA LEU A 22 -28.29 12.70 -19.81
C LEU A 22 -28.71 11.45 -19.06
N ALA A 23 -27.77 10.52 -18.87
CA ALA A 23 -27.95 9.46 -17.89
C ALA A 23 -28.16 10.13 -16.51
N PRO A 24 -29.20 9.76 -15.75
CA PRO A 24 -29.44 10.36 -14.46
C PRO A 24 -28.31 9.92 -13.53
N THR A 25 -27.49 10.88 -13.09
CA THR A 25 -26.61 10.70 -11.95
C THR A 25 -27.49 10.50 -10.72
N LEU A 26 -27.74 9.25 -10.36
CA LEU A 26 -28.29 8.90 -9.06
C LEU A 26 -27.29 9.39 -7.99
N ALA A 27 -27.55 10.58 -7.47
CA ALA A 27 -26.88 11.10 -6.29
C ALA A 27 -27.37 10.29 -5.08
N PHE A 28 -26.71 9.17 -4.81
CA PHE A 28 -26.86 8.47 -3.54
C PHE A 28 -26.37 9.40 -2.43
N ALA A 29 -27.18 9.57 -1.38
CA ALA A 29 -26.77 10.25 -0.16
C ALA A 29 -25.56 9.52 0.43
N GLN A 30 -24.37 10.08 0.24
CA GLN A 30 -23.13 9.55 0.78
C GLN A 30 -23.11 9.75 2.30
N THR A 31 -22.92 8.67 3.03
CA THR A 31 -22.53 8.76 4.45
C THR A 31 -21.14 9.40 4.54
N ALA A 32 -20.76 9.92 5.71
CA ALA A 32 -19.48 10.61 5.90
C ALA A 32 -18.22 9.79 5.52
N THR A 33 -18.35 8.47 5.36
CA THR A 33 -17.29 7.56 4.89
C THR A 33 -17.33 7.26 3.38
N GLY A 34 -18.37 7.69 2.66
CA GLY A 34 -18.55 7.41 1.23
C GLY A 34 -18.89 5.95 0.90
N VAL A 35 -19.15 5.11 1.89
CA VAL A 35 -19.43 3.67 1.69
C VAL A 35 -20.91 3.47 1.40
N PRO A 36 -21.27 2.83 0.27
CA PRO A 36 -22.67 2.57 -0.08
C PRO A 36 -23.32 1.56 0.89
N SER A 37 -24.64 1.58 1.00
CA SER A 37 -25.42 0.61 1.79
C SER A 37 -25.30 -0.82 1.25
N LEU A 38 -25.01 -0.93 -0.05
CA LEU A 38 -24.72 -2.18 -0.74
C LEU A 38 -23.41 -2.00 -1.50
N LEU A 39 -22.44 -2.87 -1.21
CA LEU A 39 -21.23 -2.98 -1.99
C LEU A 39 -21.41 -4.13 -2.99
N GLU A 40 -21.53 -3.80 -4.27
CA GLU A 40 -21.74 -4.77 -5.34
C GLU A 40 -20.61 -5.81 -5.43
N ALA A 41 -20.92 -6.98 -6.00
CA ALA A 41 -19.94 -8.05 -6.15
C ALA A 41 -18.71 -7.63 -6.97
N LEU A 42 -18.87 -6.69 -7.90
CA LEU A 42 -17.81 -6.03 -8.64
C LEU A 42 -17.98 -4.52 -8.52
N THR A 43 -16.96 -3.82 -8.04
CA THR A 43 -16.95 -2.36 -7.93
C THR A 43 -15.71 -1.77 -8.56
N ALA A 44 -15.87 -0.72 -9.34
CA ALA A 44 -14.80 0.03 -9.98
C ALA A 44 -14.44 1.29 -9.18
N ALA A 45 -13.15 1.60 -9.09
CA ALA A 45 -12.63 2.82 -8.52
C ALA A 45 -11.59 3.45 -9.45
N ALA A 46 -11.79 4.72 -9.81
CA ALA A 46 -10.82 5.45 -10.61
C ALA A 46 -9.57 5.78 -9.81
N ASP A 47 -8.41 5.66 -10.44
CA ASP A 47 -7.11 6.00 -9.90
C ASP A 47 -6.34 6.90 -10.90
N PRO A 48 -5.15 7.42 -10.56
CA PRO A 48 -4.41 8.33 -11.46
C PRO A 48 -4.01 7.75 -12.83
N THR A 49 -4.08 6.43 -13.00
CA THR A 49 -3.62 5.71 -14.21
C THR A 49 -4.74 4.99 -14.95
N GLY A 50 -5.92 4.86 -14.35
CA GLY A 50 -7.09 4.28 -14.99
C GLY A 50 -8.16 3.90 -13.98
N VAL A 51 -8.54 2.63 -13.97
CA VAL A 51 -9.55 2.08 -13.06
C VAL A 51 -9.06 0.78 -12.46
N ALA A 52 -9.16 0.68 -11.13
CA ALA A 52 -9.02 -0.56 -10.39
C ALA A 52 -10.40 -1.16 -10.11
N ASP A 53 -10.53 -2.47 -10.28
CA ASP A 53 -11.72 -3.21 -9.88
C ASP A 53 -11.48 -3.92 -8.55
N SER A 54 -12.55 -4.02 -7.76
CA SER A 54 -12.63 -4.87 -6.58
C SER A 54 -13.73 -5.91 -6.77
N PHE A 55 -13.39 -7.19 -6.63
CA PHE A 55 -14.30 -8.33 -6.77
C PHE A 55 -14.47 -9.08 -5.44
N GLN A 56 -15.72 -9.35 -5.08
CA GLN A 56 -16.11 -10.12 -3.90
C GLN A 56 -16.55 -11.52 -4.30
N ALA A 57 -15.72 -12.54 -4.00
CA ALA A 57 -16.02 -13.93 -4.33
C ALA A 57 -17.26 -14.48 -3.61
N ASN A 58 -17.64 -13.87 -2.48
CA ASN A 58 -18.82 -14.23 -1.69
C ASN A 58 -20.10 -13.47 -2.09
N GLY A 59 -20.05 -12.71 -3.19
CA GLY A 59 -21.17 -11.88 -3.66
C GLY A 59 -21.20 -10.49 -3.05
N ALA A 60 -22.26 -9.73 -3.35
CA ALA A 60 -22.44 -8.37 -2.84
C ALA A 60 -22.63 -8.34 -1.32
N THR A 61 -22.14 -7.29 -0.67
CA THR A 61 -22.21 -7.12 0.79
C THR A 61 -23.14 -5.97 1.15
N VAL A 62 -24.22 -6.26 1.88
CA VAL A 62 -25.02 -5.23 2.57
C VAL A 62 -24.20 -4.75 3.77
N THR A 63 -23.69 -3.53 3.69
CA THR A 63 -22.65 -3.04 4.61
C THR A 63 -23.14 -2.94 6.05
N ALA A 64 -24.42 -2.59 6.25
CA ALA A 64 -25.04 -2.57 7.57
C ALA A 64 -25.01 -3.93 8.30
N ASN A 65 -24.93 -5.05 7.57
CA ASN A 65 -25.00 -6.41 8.12
C ASN A 65 -23.62 -7.07 8.31
N ASN A 66 -22.53 -6.36 8.01
CA ASN A 66 -21.17 -6.92 8.09
C ASN A 66 -20.29 -6.11 9.04
N ALA A 67 -19.71 -6.79 10.02
CA ALA A 67 -18.85 -6.22 11.06
C ALA A 67 -17.68 -5.36 10.54
N PHE A 68 -17.18 -5.59 9.33
CA PHE A 68 -16.12 -4.78 8.72
C PHE A 68 -16.51 -3.30 8.58
N PHE A 69 -17.81 -3.03 8.39
CA PHE A 69 -18.34 -1.68 8.17
C PHE A 69 -18.97 -1.08 9.43
N GLN A 70 -19.19 -1.88 10.47
CA GLN A 70 -19.82 -1.45 11.71
C GLN A 70 -18.82 -0.79 12.65
N SER A 71 -19.23 0.28 13.32
CA SER A 71 -18.43 0.85 14.40
C SER A 71 -18.62 0.02 15.66
N LEU A 72 -17.67 -0.89 15.91
CA LEU A 72 -17.69 -1.79 17.06
C LEU A 72 -17.00 -1.19 18.30
N GLY A 73 -16.39 -0.02 18.13
CA GLY A 73 -15.65 0.68 19.18
C GLY A 73 -16.40 1.91 19.73
N THR A 74 -15.67 2.75 20.46
CA THR A 74 -16.22 3.91 21.14
C THR A 74 -15.98 5.23 20.43
N ASN A 75 -15.12 5.24 19.40
CA ASN A 75 -14.67 6.48 18.74
C ASN A 75 -15.27 6.72 17.34
N GLY A 76 -16.24 5.90 16.94
CA GLY A 76 -16.96 6.01 15.66
C GLY A 76 -16.25 5.37 14.47
N ARG A 77 -15.07 4.78 14.64
CA ARG A 77 -14.37 4.07 13.56
C ARG A 77 -14.94 2.68 13.32
N SER A 78 -14.83 2.26 12.07
CA SER A 78 -14.98 0.89 11.56
C SER A 78 -13.79 0.58 10.64
N CYS A 79 -13.59 -0.68 10.22
CA CYS A 79 -12.44 -1.05 9.39
C CYS A 79 -12.40 -0.22 8.10
N VAL A 80 -13.55 -0.04 7.45
CA VAL A 80 -13.67 0.77 6.21
C VAL A 80 -13.28 2.24 6.38
N THR A 81 -13.21 2.76 7.61
CA THR A 81 -12.72 4.13 7.87
C THR A 81 -11.28 4.31 7.37
N CYS A 82 -10.45 3.27 7.47
CA CYS A 82 -9.04 3.27 7.05
C CYS A 82 -8.77 2.37 5.84
N HIS A 83 -9.79 1.64 5.38
CA HIS A 83 -9.74 0.72 4.24
C HIS A 83 -10.79 1.13 3.22
N ASP A 84 -10.59 2.30 2.63
CA ASP A 84 -11.52 2.94 1.70
C ASP A 84 -11.47 2.24 0.33
N PRO A 85 -12.62 1.76 -0.21
CA PRO A 85 -12.69 1.17 -1.54
C PRO A 85 -12.14 2.07 -2.64
N GLN A 86 -12.33 3.39 -2.56
CA GLN A 86 -11.83 4.36 -3.54
C GLN A 86 -10.31 4.56 -3.47
N ALA A 87 -9.68 4.11 -2.39
CA ALA A 87 -8.23 4.14 -2.18
C ALA A 87 -7.61 2.74 -2.31
N GLY A 88 -8.25 1.83 -3.05
CA GLY A 88 -7.79 0.45 -3.23
C GLY A 88 -7.73 -0.31 -1.90
N TRP A 89 -8.68 -0.06 -1.01
CA TRP A 89 -8.83 -0.64 0.34
C TRP A 89 -7.76 -0.21 1.35
N SER A 90 -7.23 1.00 1.18
CA SER A 90 -6.27 1.68 2.07
C SER A 90 -6.74 3.13 2.31
N VAL A 91 -5.83 4.09 2.49
CA VAL A 91 -6.11 5.53 2.44
C VAL A 91 -5.14 6.24 1.50
N THR A 92 -5.55 7.32 0.85
CA THR A 92 -4.64 8.20 0.10
C THR A 92 -4.62 9.60 0.72
N PRO A 93 -3.50 10.35 0.68
CA PRO A 93 -3.48 11.74 1.12
C PRO A 93 -4.61 12.56 0.51
N ARG A 94 -4.92 12.37 -0.78
CA ARG A 94 -6.05 13.02 -1.45
C ARG A 94 -7.39 12.74 -0.74
N GLY A 95 -7.71 11.46 -0.50
CA GLY A 95 -8.95 11.06 0.17
C GLY A 95 -9.02 11.57 1.63
N VAL A 96 -7.91 11.47 2.36
CA VAL A 96 -7.82 12.00 3.73
C VAL A 96 -8.04 13.51 3.76
N ASN A 97 -7.39 14.28 2.89
CA ASN A 97 -7.56 15.74 2.85
C ASN A 97 -9.00 16.13 2.50
N ALA A 98 -9.65 15.42 1.57
CA ALA A 98 -11.05 15.67 1.24
C ALA A 98 -11.96 15.48 2.46
N ARG A 99 -11.78 14.39 3.22
CA ARG A 99 -12.53 14.13 4.46
C ARG A 99 -12.24 15.18 5.53
N PHE A 100 -10.98 15.59 5.68
CA PHE A 100 -10.58 16.62 6.63
C PHE A 100 -11.28 17.95 6.32
N GLN A 101 -11.26 18.38 5.06
CA GLN A 101 -11.90 19.62 4.61
C GLN A 101 -13.42 19.57 4.79
N ALA A 102 -14.05 18.47 4.39
CA ALA A 102 -15.50 18.31 4.47
C ALA A 102 -16.04 18.28 5.90
N THR A 103 -15.26 17.73 6.84
CA THR A 103 -15.69 17.52 8.23
C THR A 103 -14.99 18.43 9.25
N GLN A 104 -14.07 19.27 8.79
CA GLN A 104 -13.17 20.06 9.66
C GLN A 104 -12.46 19.19 10.71
N GLY A 105 -12.06 17.98 10.30
CA GLY A 105 -11.41 16.99 11.16
C GLY A 105 -12.33 16.27 12.15
N ALA A 106 -13.66 16.38 12.02
CA ALA A 106 -14.60 15.64 12.88
C ALA A 106 -14.76 14.16 12.48
N ASP A 107 -14.44 13.81 11.23
CA ASP A 107 -14.51 12.44 10.72
C ASP A 107 -13.75 11.44 11.63
N PRO A 108 -14.27 10.20 11.85
CA PRO A 108 -13.62 9.20 12.71
C PRO A 108 -12.19 8.81 12.33
N LEU A 109 -11.71 9.11 11.13
CA LEU A 109 -10.31 8.96 10.76
C LEU A 109 -9.39 9.82 11.63
N PHE A 110 -9.83 11.01 12.03
CA PHE A 110 -9.06 11.98 12.81
C PHE A 110 -9.26 11.74 14.31
N ARG A 111 -8.51 10.79 14.85
CA ARG A 111 -8.49 10.48 16.28
C ARG A 111 -7.07 10.57 16.82
N LEU A 112 -6.94 11.10 18.04
CA LEU A 112 -5.64 11.30 18.68
C LEU A 112 -4.90 9.98 18.94
N ILE A 113 -5.62 8.88 19.17
CA ILE A 113 -5.01 7.59 19.54
C ILE A 113 -3.94 7.13 18.53
N ASP A 114 -4.16 7.31 17.23
CA ASP A 114 -3.24 6.85 16.18
C ASP A 114 -3.29 7.66 14.86
N GLY A 115 -4.34 8.45 14.60
CA GLY A 115 -4.46 9.27 13.40
C GLY A 115 -3.64 10.55 13.55
N ALA A 116 -3.40 10.97 14.79
CA ALA A 116 -2.50 12.06 15.11
C ALA A 116 -1.03 11.61 15.18
N THR A 117 -0.13 12.55 14.98
CA THR A 117 1.31 12.40 15.16
C THR A 117 1.65 11.97 16.59
N CYS A 118 0.89 12.44 17.59
CA CYS A 118 0.95 11.88 18.94
C CYS A 118 -0.42 11.93 19.63
N SER A 119 -0.67 11.02 20.57
CA SER A 119 -1.93 11.02 21.34
C SER A 119 -2.11 12.19 22.29
N THR A 120 -1.04 12.93 22.56
CA THR A 120 -1.02 14.17 23.35
C THR A 120 -1.07 15.43 22.48
N ALA A 121 -1.13 15.30 21.15
CA ALA A 121 -1.17 16.44 20.25
C ALA A 121 -2.43 17.30 20.47
N SER A 122 -2.28 18.62 20.37
CA SER A 122 -3.39 19.56 20.56
C SER A 122 -4.23 19.72 19.29
N THR A 123 -5.55 19.66 19.43
CA THR A 123 -6.53 19.98 18.37
C THR A 123 -7.34 21.24 18.69
N ALA A 124 -6.90 22.04 19.66
CA ALA A 124 -7.65 23.20 20.18
C ALA A 124 -7.86 24.34 19.16
N THR A 125 -7.00 24.43 18.15
CA THR A 125 -7.08 25.42 17.07
C THR A 125 -6.93 24.73 15.72
N ALA A 126 -7.40 25.34 14.63
CA ALA A 126 -7.20 24.80 13.29
C ALA A 126 -5.72 24.55 12.96
N ALA A 127 -4.82 25.45 13.39
CA ALA A 127 -3.38 25.30 13.16
C ALA A 127 -2.78 24.12 13.95
N THR A 128 -3.17 23.94 15.22
CA THR A 128 -2.71 22.79 16.02
C THR A 128 -3.32 21.49 15.52
N GLN A 129 -4.57 21.50 15.09
CA GLN A 129 -5.26 20.34 14.49
C GLN A 129 -4.57 19.87 13.19
N LEU A 130 -4.21 20.79 12.29
CA LEU A 130 -3.45 20.48 11.08
C LEU A 130 -2.09 19.85 11.40
N ARG A 131 -1.38 20.37 12.42
CA ARG A 131 -0.12 19.78 12.88
C ARG A 131 -0.32 18.39 13.47
N ALA A 132 -1.35 18.23 14.32
CA ALA A 132 -1.70 16.96 14.94
C ALA A 132 -1.95 15.88 13.90
N TYR A 133 -2.58 16.17 12.77
CA TYR A 133 -2.87 15.18 11.72
C TYR A 133 -1.92 15.25 10.50
N SER A 134 -0.80 15.94 10.60
CA SER A 134 0.07 16.25 9.45
C SER A 134 0.61 15.03 8.71
N LEU A 135 1.01 13.96 9.41
CA LEU A 135 1.47 12.73 8.77
C LEU A 135 0.35 11.94 8.10
N LEU A 136 -0.86 11.96 8.66
CA LEU A 136 -2.05 11.38 8.07
C LEU A 136 -2.47 12.17 6.82
N LEU A 137 -2.48 13.50 6.89
CA LEU A 137 -2.82 14.39 5.77
C LEU A 137 -1.78 14.33 4.64
N GLY A 138 -0.49 14.32 4.97
CA GLY A 138 0.60 14.41 3.99
C GLY A 138 0.98 13.06 3.38
N LYS A 139 0.99 12.00 4.19
CA LYS A 139 1.50 10.67 3.80
C LYS A 139 0.50 9.54 4.05
N GLY A 140 -0.66 9.81 4.66
CA GLY A 140 -1.63 8.78 5.05
C GLY A 140 -1.06 7.79 6.06
N LEU A 141 -0.21 8.26 6.96
CA LEU A 141 0.41 7.45 8.01
C LEU A 141 -0.39 7.50 9.30
N PHE A 142 -0.48 6.35 9.94
CA PHE A 142 -0.98 6.20 11.30
C PHE A 142 0.19 5.94 12.24
N ARG A 143 0.10 6.51 13.44
CA ARG A 143 1.00 6.21 14.55
C ARG A 143 0.70 4.81 15.07
N ILE A 144 1.73 3.98 15.12
CA ILE A 144 1.71 2.65 15.71
C ILE A 144 2.56 2.72 16.98
N ALA A 145 1.89 2.67 18.12
CA ALA A 145 2.51 2.64 19.44
C ALA A 145 2.87 1.19 19.80
N LEU A 146 4.15 0.91 20.00
CA LEU A 146 4.68 -0.44 20.29
C LEU A 146 5.46 -0.42 21.61
N PRO A 147 5.14 -1.28 22.59
CA PRO A 147 5.97 -1.41 23.77
C PRO A 147 7.35 -1.97 23.40
N VAL A 148 8.41 -1.49 24.05
CA VAL A 148 9.74 -2.09 23.89
C VAL A 148 9.72 -3.52 24.43
N PRO A 149 10.14 -4.55 23.65
CA PRO A 149 10.14 -5.93 24.11
C PRO A 149 11.00 -6.11 25.36
N ALA A 150 10.49 -6.82 26.37
CA ALA A 150 11.25 -7.11 27.59
C ALA A 150 12.53 -7.92 27.32
N ASN A 151 12.55 -8.69 26.24
CA ASN A 151 13.69 -9.50 25.77
C ASN A 151 14.52 -8.79 24.69
N ALA A 152 14.41 -7.46 24.53
CA ALA A 152 15.15 -6.71 23.53
C ALA A 152 16.67 -6.89 23.68
N GLN A 153 17.32 -7.26 22.58
CA GLN A 153 18.78 -7.37 22.44
C GLN A 153 19.43 -6.01 22.16
N PHE A 154 18.68 -4.92 22.30
CA PHE A 154 19.10 -3.57 21.96
C PHE A 154 18.57 -2.57 22.99
N THR A 155 19.30 -1.46 23.12
CA THR A 155 18.79 -0.23 23.72
C THR A 155 18.38 0.74 22.61
N ILE A 156 17.42 1.63 22.90
CA ILE A 156 16.94 2.66 21.99
C ILE A 156 17.28 4.03 22.56
N SER A 157 17.83 4.91 21.72
CA SER A 157 17.85 6.35 21.96
C SER A 157 17.22 7.10 20.80
N VAL A 158 16.66 8.28 21.09
CA VAL A 158 15.95 9.10 20.11
C VAL A 158 16.90 10.18 19.61
N ALA A 159 17.29 10.10 18.33
CA ALA A 159 18.17 11.09 17.70
C ALA A 159 17.37 12.30 17.18
N SER A 160 16.15 12.08 16.71
CA SER A 160 15.22 13.12 16.30
C SER A 160 13.79 12.65 16.53
N ASP A 161 12.92 13.54 17.00
CA ASP A 161 11.51 13.24 17.20
C ASP A 161 10.65 14.43 16.79
N PRO A 162 10.46 14.68 15.47
CA PRO A 162 9.72 15.85 14.97
C PRO A 162 8.27 15.94 15.45
N ASN A 163 7.75 14.86 16.04
CA ASN A 163 6.37 14.68 16.45
C ASN A 163 6.20 14.67 17.98
N ASP A 164 7.30 14.86 18.74
CA ASP A 164 7.34 14.90 20.21
C ASP A 164 6.57 13.75 20.88
N CYS A 165 6.69 12.53 20.34
CA CYS A 165 5.90 11.39 20.81
C CYS A 165 6.73 10.31 21.49
N ASN A 166 7.96 10.10 21.02
CA ASN A 166 8.93 9.16 21.56
C ASN A 166 9.70 9.73 22.75
N THR A 167 9.89 11.05 22.80
CA THR A 167 10.52 11.77 23.92
C THR A 167 9.54 12.25 24.98
N ASN A 168 8.24 12.18 24.71
CA ASN A 168 7.19 12.61 25.63
C ASN A 168 7.04 11.63 26.80
N ALA A 169 7.08 12.14 28.03
CA ALA A 169 7.04 11.34 29.25
C ALA A 169 5.76 10.49 29.42
N SER A 170 4.65 10.88 28.80
CA SER A 170 3.38 10.17 28.89
C SER A 170 3.16 9.13 27.80
N THR A 171 3.87 9.23 26.67
CA THR A 171 3.60 8.40 25.47
C THR A 171 4.82 7.69 24.90
N GLY A 172 6.02 8.08 25.35
CA GLY A 172 7.29 7.69 24.75
C GLY A 172 8.07 6.66 25.57
N LEU A 173 9.39 6.66 25.37
CA LEU A 173 10.33 5.81 26.08
C LEU A 173 10.50 6.29 27.52
N THR A 174 10.43 5.36 28.48
CA THR A 174 10.69 5.64 29.91
C THR A 174 12.14 5.34 30.30
N SER A 175 12.81 4.50 29.51
CA SER A 175 14.25 4.24 29.59
C SER A 175 14.74 3.73 28.22
N PRO A 176 16.05 3.55 28.01
CA PRO A 176 16.54 2.96 26.76
C PRO A 176 16.03 1.54 26.46
N THR A 177 15.43 0.84 27.43
CA THR A 177 14.94 -0.54 27.28
C THR A 177 13.45 -0.71 27.62
N SER A 178 12.73 0.37 27.92
CA SER A 178 11.34 0.31 28.35
C SER A 178 10.53 1.53 27.92
N GLY A 179 9.20 1.38 27.94
CA GLY A 179 8.25 2.39 27.50
C GLY A 179 7.70 2.06 26.13
N THR A 180 7.18 3.08 25.45
CA THR A 180 6.47 2.92 24.17
C THR A 180 7.21 3.67 23.07
N LEU A 181 7.41 2.99 21.95
CA LEU A 181 7.94 3.56 20.72
C LEU A 181 6.79 3.82 19.75
N SER A 182 6.67 5.05 19.28
CA SER A 182 5.76 5.46 18.21
C SER A 182 6.48 5.48 16.87
N VAL A 183 6.06 4.59 15.97
CA VAL A 183 6.47 4.55 14.55
C VAL A 183 5.28 4.88 13.65
N TYR A 184 5.50 5.24 12.38
CA TYR A 184 4.44 5.74 11.51
C TYR A 184 4.32 4.92 10.25
N ARG A 185 3.17 4.28 10.07
CA ARG A 185 2.95 3.29 9.01
C ARG A 185 1.67 3.54 8.23
N ARG A 186 1.70 3.27 6.93
CA ARG A 186 0.54 3.20 6.04
C ARG A 186 -0.34 2.01 6.46
N PRO A 187 -1.68 2.12 6.43
CA PRO A 187 -2.52 0.94 6.57
C PRO A 187 -2.33 0.05 5.33
N LEU A 188 -2.13 -1.24 5.57
CA LEU A 188 -2.08 -2.20 4.48
C LEU A 188 -3.46 -2.32 3.83
N PRO A 189 -3.55 -2.59 2.52
CA PRO A 189 -4.85 -2.83 1.89
C PRO A 189 -5.56 -4.02 2.54
N SER A 190 -6.88 -3.96 2.76
CA SER A 190 -7.70 -5.07 3.30
C SER A 190 -8.28 -5.99 2.21
N THR A 191 -7.63 -6.02 1.06
CA THR A 191 -7.96 -6.85 -0.11
C THR A 191 -6.79 -7.76 -0.45
N ASN A 192 -7.02 -8.80 -1.24
CA ASN A 192 -6.03 -9.79 -1.64
C ASN A 192 -5.43 -10.53 -0.42
N GLN A 193 -6.18 -10.63 0.69
CA GLN A 193 -5.64 -11.20 1.93
C GLN A 193 -5.41 -12.72 1.83
N ARG A 194 -6.10 -13.40 0.91
CA ARG A 194 -5.88 -14.84 0.64
C ARG A 194 -4.44 -15.19 0.29
N PHE A 195 -3.66 -14.25 -0.25
CA PHE A 195 -2.28 -14.46 -0.66
C PHE A 195 -1.24 -14.15 0.43
N GLN A 196 -1.66 -13.67 1.60
CA GLN A 196 -0.71 -13.20 2.61
C GLN A 196 0.01 -14.36 3.30
N THR A 197 1.28 -14.13 3.59
CA THR A 197 2.13 -15.03 4.39
C THR A 197 2.50 -14.43 5.75
N SER A 198 2.22 -13.13 5.93
CA SER A 198 2.45 -12.38 7.16
C SER A 198 1.39 -11.29 7.30
N VAL A 199 0.99 -11.01 8.55
CA VAL A 199 -0.02 -10.00 8.87
C VAL A 199 0.64 -8.82 9.58
N MET A 200 0.27 -7.60 9.16
CA MET A 200 0.94 -6.34 9.50
C MET A 200 2.32 -6.18 8.85
N TRP A 201 2.83 -4.94 8.79
CA TRP A 201 4.13 -4.65 8.18
C TRP A 201 5.30 -5.35 8.88
N ASP A 202 5.21 -5.53 10.19
CA ASP A 202 6.23 -6.12 11.06
C ASP A 202 5.91 -7.58 11.45
N GLY A 203 4.85 -8.17 10.89
CA GLY A 203 4.51 -9.57 11.12
C GLY A 203 3.97 -9.88 12.52
N ARG A 204 3.54 -8.86 13.28
CA ARG A 204 3.19 -9.02 14.70
C ARG A 204 1.90 -9.77 14.97
N GLU A 205 1.02 -9.87 13.98
CA GLU A 205 -0.26 -10.57 14.12
C GLU A 205 -0.16 -11.98 13.54
N ALA A 206 -0.68 -12.96 14.27
CA ALA A 206 -0.61 -14.36 13.87
C ALA A 206 -1.62 -14.71 12.76
N SER A 207 -2.74 -13.96 12.67
CA SER A 207 -3.79 -14.18 11.67
C SER A 207 -4.61 -12.91 11.44
N LEU A 208 -5.46 -12.92 10.41
CA LEU A 208 -6.45 -11.87 10.19
C LEU A 208 -7.42 -11.76 11.37
N THR A 209 -7.74 -12.87 12.04
CA THR A 209 -8.62 -12.87 13.22
C THR A 209 -7.99 -12.07 14.37
N THR A 210 -6.72 -12.34 14.71
CA THR A 210 -6.04 -11.61 15.80
C THR A 210 -5.86 -10.14 15.41
N GLN A 211 -5.55 -9.88 14.15
CA GLN A 211 -5.44 -8.53 13.62
C GLN A 211 -6.74 -7.74 13.72
N ALA A 212 -7.89 -8.34 13.34
CA ALA A 212 -9.18 -7.67 13.40
C ALA A 212 -9.60 -7.35 14.85
N VAL A 213 -9.32 -8.27 15.79
CA VAL A 213 -9.54 -8.04 17.23
C VAL A 213 -8.64 -6.90 17.74
N SER A 214 -7.34 -6.98 17.45
CA SER A 214 -6.33 -5.98 17.83
C SER A 214 -6.66 -4.59 17.28
N ALA A 215 -7.07 -4.50 16.01
CA ALA A 215 -7.50 -3.26 15.38
C ALA A 215 -8.79 -2.70 16.01
N THR A 216 -9.75 -3.56 16.35
CA THR A 216 -11.01 -3.10 16.99
C THR A 216 -10.76 -2.58 18.41
N LEU A 217 -9.96 -3.29 19.20
CA LEU A 217 -9.61 -2.88 20.56
C LEU A 217 -8.72 -1.63 20.58
N GLY A 218 -7.71 -1.57 19.71
CA GLY A 218 -6.74 -0.47 19.66
C GLY A 218 -7.25 0.75 18.91
N HIS A 219 -7.52 0.59 17.60
CA HIS A 219 -7.82 1.70 16.69
C HIS A 219 -9.25 2.24 16.87
N ALA A 220 -10.23 1.36 17.10
CA ALA A 220 -11.62 1.76 17.35
C ALA A 220 -11.92 1.97 18.85
N GLN A 221 -10.98 1.62 19.73
CA GLN A 221 -11.10 1.77 21.19
C GLN A 221 -12.32 1.02 21.76
N ALA A 222 -12.60 -0.18 21.24
CA ALA A 222 -13.66 -1.03 21.77
C ALA A 222 -13.36 -1.46 23.21
N THR A 223 -14.40 -1.55 24.04
CA THR A 223 -14.27 -1.98 25.44
C THR A 223 -14.15 -3.50 25.59
N GLY A 224 -14.38 -4.25 24.52
CA GLY A 224 -14.29 -5.70 24.48
C GLY A 224 -14.02 -6.19 23.05
N ALA A 225 -13.54 -7.43 22.95
CA ALA A 225 -13.29 -8.03 21.66
C ALA A 225 -14.60 -8.21 20.87
N PRO A 226 -14.60 -8.06 19.53
CA PRO A 226 -15.72 -8.46 18.70
C PRO A 226 -16.13 -9.91 18.96
N THR A 227 -17.42 -10.22 18.83
CA THR A 227 -17.91 -11.60 18.93
C THR A 227 -17.28 -12.49 17.85
N LEU A 228 -17.23 -13.81 18.07
CA LEU A 228 -16.69 -14.75 17.07
C LEU A 228 -17.39 -14.64 15.72
N ALA A 229 -18.70 -14.36 15.70
CA ALA A 229 -19.46 -14.13 14.47
C ALA A 229 -18.99 -12.87 13.73
N GLN A 230 -18.76 -11.77 14.45
CA GLN A 230 -18.23 -10.53 13.86
C GLN A 230 -16.79 -10.73 13.36
N GLN A 231 -15.96 -11.45 14.11
CA GLN A 231 -14.60 -11.81 13.67
C GLN A 231 -14.65 -12.61 12.35
N ALA A 232 -15.52 -13.62 12.27
CA ALA A 232 -15.70 -14.42 11.06
C ALA A 232 -16.19 -13.57 9.87
N GLN A 233 -17.12 -12.63 10.09
CA GLN A 233 -17.58 -11.70 9.03
C GLN A 233 -16.45 -10.83 8.49
N MET A 234 -15.61 -10.25 9.36
CA MET A 234 -14.47 -9.43 8.96
C MET A 234 -13.46 -10.25 8.14
N VAL A 235 -13.05 -11.41 8.66
CA VAL A 235 -12.07 -12.27 7.98
C VAL A 235 -12.61 -12.81 6.65
N ALA A 236 -13.88 -13.21 6.59
CA ALA A 236 -14.50 -13.70 5.36
C ALA A 236 -14.62 -12.61 4.29
N PHE A 237 -14.90 -11.37 4.70
CA PHE A 237 -14.90 -10.22 3.80
C PHE A 237 -13.50 -9.97 3.22
N GLU A 238 -12.49 -9.79 4.07
CA GLU A 238 -11.12 -9.48 3.65
C GLU A 238 -10.48 -10.60 2.80
N SER A 239 -10.77 -11.87 3.14
CA SER A 239 -10.25 -13.04 2.41
C SER A 239 -10.98 -13.28 1.08
N GLY A 240 -12.23 -12.82 0.97
CA GLY A 240 -13.07 -12.95 -0.23
C GLY A 240 -12.97 -11.78 -1.20
N LEU A 241 -12.22 -10.73 -0.86
CA LEU A 241 -12.10 -9.49 -1.61
C LEU A 241 -10.79 -9.44 -2.40
N TYR A 242 -10.88 -9.30 -3.71
CA TYR A 242 -9.75 -9.21 -4.64
C TYR A 242 -9.73 -7.84 -5.32
N THR A 243 -8.56 -7.25 -5.51
CA THR A 243 -8.40 -5.94 -6.19
C THR A 243 -7.22 -5.98 -7.14
N ALA A 244 -7.41 -5.52 -8.36
CA ALA A 244 -6.38 -5.39 -9.39
C ALA A 244 -6.70 -4.21 -10.31
N GLN A 245 -5.67 -3.69 -10.98
CA GLN A 245 -5.91 -2.74 -12.06
C GLN A 245 -6.73 -3.41 -13.17
N ALA A 246 -7.85 -2.81 -13.58
CA ALA A 246 -8.71 -3.32 -14.63
C ALA A 246 -8.45 -2.64 -15.97
N THR A 247 -8.24 -1.33 -15.95
CA THR A 247 -7.92 -0.54 -17.14
C THR A 247 -6.76 0.42 -16.89
N ASP A 248 -5.94 0.60 -17.91
CA ASP A 248 -4.98 1.69 -18.02
C ASP A 248 -5.50 2.73 -19.01
N ALA A 249 -5.27 4.01 -18.73
CA ALA A 249 -5.80 5.13 -19.51
C ALA A 249 -5.34 5.14 -20.97
N THR A 250 -4.19 4.52 -21.29
CA THR A 250 -3.65 4.45 -22.66
C THR A 250 -3.77 3.04 -23.23
N ALA A 251 -3.40 2.00 -22.48
CA ALA A 251 -3.43 0.61 -22.91
C ALA A 251 -4.85 0.02 -22.95
N GLY A 252 -5.82 0.64 -22.29
CA GLY A 252 -7.19 0.16 -22.18
C GLY A 252 -7.32 -1.03 -21.21
N ALA A 253 -8.21 -1.96 -21.51
CA ALA A 253 -8.46 -3.14 -20.67
C ALA A 253 -7.20 -4.01 -20.52
N LEU A 254 -6.88 -4.34 -19.27
CA LEU A 254 -5.67 -5.08 -18.88
C LEU A 254 -5.83 -6.61 -18.94
N ASP A 255 -7.02 -7.08 -19.33
CA ASP A 255 -7.35 -8.47 -19.63
C ASP A 255 -7.69 -8.69 -21.13
N ALA A 256 -7.41 -7.69 -21.98
CA ALA A 256 -7.63 -7.79 -23.41
C ALA A 256 -6.44 -8.44 -24.15
N LEU A 257 -6.70 -8.97 -25.34
CA LEU A 257 -5.67 -9.49 -26.26
C LEU A 257 -4.77 -10.55 -25.61
N GLY A 258 -5.36 -11.44 -24.80
CA GLY A 258 -4.66 -12.54 -24.14
C GLY A 258 -3.93 -12.16 -22.85
N ALA A 259 -4.01 -10.90 -22.40
CA ALA A 259 -3.55 -10.52 -21.06
C ALA A 259 -4.53 -10.99 -19.97
N THR A 260 -4.06 -11.02 -18.72
CA THR A 260 -4.82 -11.53 -17.57
C THR A 260 -4.70 -10.63 -16.32
N GLY A 261 -4.50 -9.33 -16.55
CA GLY A 261 -4.28 -8.33 -15.49
C GLY A 261 -5.48 -8.04 -14.59
N GLY A 262 -6.70 -8.35 -15.03
CA GLY A 262 -7.93 -8.06 -14.28
C GLY A 262 -8.17 -8.92 -13.04
N VAL A 263 -9.16 -8.52 -12.24
CA VAL A 263 -9.54 -9.20 -10.97
C VAL A 263 -10.07 -10.61 -11.16
N THR A 264 -10.72 -10.92 -12.29
CA THR A 264 -11.31 -12.25 -12.55
C THR A 264 -10.25 -13.34 -12.53
N THR A 265 -9.10 -13.12 -13.21
CA THR A 265 -7.99 -14.08 -13.17
C THR A 265 -7.32 -14.10 -11.80
N LEU A 266 -7.17 -12.94 -11.14
CA LEU A 266 -6.59 -12.88 -9.80
C LEU A 266 -7.39 -13.71 -8.78
N ALA A 267 -8.72 -13.65 -8.82
CA ALA A 267 -9.58 -14.41 -7.90
C ALA A 267 -9.44 -15.94 -8.04
N GLN A 268 -8.97 -16.40 -9.20
CA GLN A 268 -8.74 -17.82 -9.51
C GLN A 268 -7.28 -18.24 -9.30
N GLN A 269 -6.37 -17.31 -8.99
CA GLN A 269 -4.94 -17.58 -8.84
C GLN A 269 -4.70 -18.59 -7.70
N PRO A 270 -4.13 -19.77 -7.99
CA PRO A 270 -3.75 -20.72 -6.96
C PRO A 270 -2.69 -20.14 -6.03
N PHE A 271 -2.79 -20.47 -4.75
CA PHE A 271 -1.84 -20.04 -3.74
C PHE A 271 -1.73 -21.05 -2.60
N THR A 272 -0.49 -21.33 -2.23
CA THR A 272 -0.09 -21.98 -0.98
C THR A 272 1.18 -21.30 -0.48
N VAL A 273 1.41 -21.35 0.84
CA VAL A 273 2.67 -20.85 1.40
C VAL A 273 3.82 -21.69 0.83
N GLY A 274 4.86 -21.03 0.33
CA GLY A 274 6.03 -21.63 -0.30
C GLY A 274 5.84 -22.06 -1.75
N VAL A 275 4.75 -21.63 -2.41
CA VAL A 275 4.44 -22.02 -3.81
C VAL A 275 5.56 -21.74 -4.80
N ASN A 276 6.45 -20.78 -4.52
CA ASN A 276 7.58 -20.42 -5.37
C ASN A 276 8.75 -19.85 -4.54
N ASP A 277 9.08 -20.49 -3.42
CA ASP A 277 10.11 -19.99 -2.49
C ASP A 277 11.48 -19.86 -3.16
N SER A 278 12.01 -18.63 -3.21
CA SER A 278 13.33 -18.32 -3.75
C SER A 278 14.51 -19.04 -3.05
N ALA A 279 14.32 -19.55 -1.82
CA ALA A 279 15.31 -20.35 -1.11
C ALA A 279 15.37 -21.81 -1.60
N ASN A 280 14.39 -22.27 -2.40
CA ASN A 280 14.39 -23.60 -3.02
C ASN A 280 14.92 -23.50 -4.47
N PRO A 281 16.24 -23.74 -4.71
CA PRO A 281 16.83 -23.56 -6.03
C PRO A 281 16.25 -24.49 -7.11
N ASN A 282 15.65 -25.62 -6.71
CA ASN A 282 15.08 -26.59 -7.64
C ASN A 282 13.59 -26.33 -7.95
N GLY A 283 12.94 -25.45 -7.18
CA GLY A 283 11.50 -25.15 -7.30
C GLY A 283 11.19 -23.70 -7.65
N PHE A 284 12.19 -22.82 -7.67
CA PHE A 284 11.99 -21.40 -7.91
C PHE A 284 11.93 -21.04 -9.41
N ASP A 285 10.80 -20.53 -9.87
CA ASP A 285 10.61 -19.89 -11.18
C ASP A 285 10.78 -18.37 -11.04
N ARG A 286 11.80 -17.80 -11.70
CA ARG A 286 12.04 -16.35 -11.75
C ARG A 286 11.00 -15.61 -12.58
N VAL A 287 10.32 -16.28 -13.50
CA VAL A 287 9.24 -15.69 -14.32
C VAL A 287 7.96 -15.71 -13.49
N VAL A 288 7.90 -14.82 -12.50
CA VAL A 288 6.81 -14.80 -11.51
C VAL A 288 5.52 -14.17 -12.05
N PHE A 289 5.65 -13.17 -12.93
CA PHE A 289 4.50 -12.56 -13.61
C PHE A 289 4.42 -13.04 -15.06
N LYS A 290 3.23 -13.48 -15.48
CA LYS A 290 2.92 -13.91 -16.85
C LYS A 290 1.65 -13.21 -17.37
N LEU A 291 1.30 -12.06 -16.79
CA LEU A 291 0.02 -11.37 -17.01
C LEU A 291 -0.06 -10.73 -18.39
N TYR A 292 1.07 -10.19 -18.87
CA TYR A 292 1.17 -9.38 -20.08
C TYR A 292 2.10 -9.97 -21.13
N THR A 293 2.51 -11.22 -20.95
CA THR A 293 3.40 -11.93 -21.89
C THR A 293 2.82 -11.97 -23.31
N ALA A 294 1.49 -12.11 -23.46
CA ALA A 294 0.81 -12.06 -24.75
C ALA A 294 1.01 -10.74 -25.51
N TRP A 295 1.29 -9.64 -24.81
CA TRP A 295 1.45 -8.33 -25.43
C TRP A 295 2.84 -8.08 -26.04
N GLN A 296 3.81 -8.97 -25.80
CA GLN A 296 5.17 -8.84 -26.33
C GLN A 296 5.21 -8.93 -27.86
N SER A 297 4.32 -9.73 -28.45
CA SER A 297 4.24 -9.99 -29.89
C SER A 297 3.29 -9.06 -30.63
N LEU A 298 2.65 -8.10 -29.94
CA LEU A 298 1.73 -7.16 -30.59
C LEU A 298 2.47 -6.34 -31.66
N THR A 299 1.79 -6.15 -32.79
CA THR A 299 2.26 -5.33 -33.90
C THR A 299 1.31 -4.14 -34.07
N GLY A 300 1.85 -2.98 -34.39
CA GLY A 300 1.10 -1.74 -34.46
C GLY A 300 1.86 -0.56 -33.87
N ALA A 301 1.56 0.63 -34.37
CA ALA A 301 2.18 1.89 -33.96
C ALA A 301 1.19 2.83 -33.25
N ASP A 302 -0.05 2.40 -33.01
CA ASP A 302 -0.99 3.19 -32.23
C ASP A 302 -0.57 3.27 -30.75
N ALA A 303 -1.05 4.30 -30.06
CA ALA A 303 -0.65 4.59 -28.68
C ALA A 303 -0.99 3.44 -27.70
N ALA A 304 -2.15 2.79 -27.88
CA ALA A 304 -2.56 1.70 -27.01
C ALA A 304 -1.66 0.48 -27.18
N THR A 305 -1.34 0.09 -28.42
CA THR A 305 -0.39 -0.98 -28.71
C THR A 305 1.01 -0.68 -28.15
N GLN A 306 1.49 0.56 -28.28
CA GLN A 306 2.78 0.96 -27.71
C GLN A 306 2.79 0.88 -26.18
N ALA A 307 1.71 1.32 -25.51
CA ALA A 307 1.55 1.23 -24.06
C ALA A 307 1.52 -0.23 -23.58
N ARG A 308 0.74 -1.10 -24.24
CA ARG A 308 0.71 -2.55 -23.97
C ARG A 308 2.09 -3.19 -24.08
N ARG A 309 2.84 -2.88 -25.14
CA ARG A 309 4.21 -3.37 -25.31
C ARG A 309 5.16 -2.83 -24.24
N SER A 310 4.96 -1.60 -23.76
CA SER A 310 5.72 -1.03 -22.66
C SER A 310 5.47 -1.77 -21.34
N ILE A 311 4.20 -2.03 -21.01
CA ILE A 311 3.80 -2.86 -19.85
C ILE A 311 4.45 -4.26 -19.95
N ALA A 312 4.39 -4.89 -21.12
CA ALA A 312 4.98 -6.22 -21.32
C ALA A 312 6.51 -6.24 -21.18
N ARG A 313 7.22 -5.19 -21.62
CA ARG A 313 8.67 -5.04 -21.38
C ARG A 313 8.96 -4.81 -19.89
N GLY A 314 8.12 -4.06 -19.20
CA GLY A 314 8.22 -3.87 -17.75
C GLY A 314 8.08 -5.18 -16.97
N GLU A 315 7.14 -6.04 -17.36
CA GLU A 315 6.99 -7.40 -16.82
C GLU A 315 8.28 -8.22 -17.01
N GLN A 316 8.88 -8.19 -18.21
CA GLN A 316 10.14 -8.87 -18.47
C GLN A 316 11.28 -8.34 -17.59
N ILE A 317 11.40 -7.01 -17.45
CA ILE A 317 12.41 -6.38 -16.59
C ILE A 317 12.21 -6.84 -15.14
N PHE A 318 10.98 -6.80 -14.63
CA PHE A 318 10.66 -7.25 -13.27
C PHE A 318 11.11 -8.70 -13.05
N ASN A 319 10.72 -9.60 -13.96
CA ASN A 319 11.01 -11.02 -13.85
C ASN A 319 12.51 -11.33 -13.92
N THR A 320 13.23 -10.68 -14.84
CA THR A 320 14.51 -11.22 -15.33
C THR A 320 15.71 -10.28 -15.19
N ARG A 321 15.52 -8.99 -14.89
CA ARG A 321 16.65 -8.07 -14.73
C ARG A 321 17.48 -8.50 -13.53
N ALA A 322 18.64 -9.07 -13.82
CA ALA A 322 19.57 -9.53 -12.80
C ALA A 322 20.27 -8.34 -12.14
N PHE A 323 20.38 -8.38 -10.83
CA PHE A 323 21.19 -7.46 -10.03
C PHE A 323 21.68 -8.16 -8.75
N THR A 324 22.68 -7.54 -8.12
CA THR A 324 23.21 -8.01 -6.84
C THR A 324 22.35 -7.47 -5.71
N ILE A 325 21.69 -8.36 -4.97
CA ILE A 325 20.96 -8.03 -3.75
C ILE A 325 21.94 -8.12 -2.59
N ASN A 326 22.47 -6.99 -2.15
CA ASN A 326 23.45 -6.88 -1.07
C ASN A 326 22.84 -6.23 0.17
N ASN A 327 23.26 -6.68 1.36
CA ASN A 327 22.86 -6.08 2.64
C ASN A 327 21.34 -5.94 2.83
N VAL A 328 20.61 -7.04 2.61
CA VAL A 328 19.17 -7.12 2.85
C VAL A 328 18.91 -8.15 3.97
N PRO A 329 19.02 -7.76 5.26
CA PRO A 329 18.63 -8.63 6.36
C PRO A 329 17.24 -9.22 6.13
N GLY A 330 17.09 -10.54 6.30
CA GLY A 330 15.88 -11.28 5.93
C GLY A 330 15.99 -12.05 4.62
N LEU A 331 16.98 -11.72 3.79
CA LEU A 331 17.35 -12.47 2.59
C LEU A 331 18.85 -12.80 2.57
N THR A 332 19.70 -11.82 2.87
CA THR A 332 21.16 -12.00 3.03
C THR A 332 21.52 -12.27 4.50
N THR A 333 22.61 -12.99 4.73
CA THR A 333 23.12 -13.32 6.07
C THR A 333 24.54 -12.78 6.26
N ALA A 334 25.10 -12.89 7.46
CA ALA A 334 26.50 -12.55 7.70
C ALA A 334 27.47 -13.46 6.92
N ALA A 335 27.08 -14.72 6.68
CA ALA A 335 27.86 -15.68 5.90
C ALA A 335 27.66 -15.49 4.38
N ASN A 336 26.51 -14.99 3.96
CA ASN A 336 26.19 -14.71 2.56
C ASN A 336 25.63 -13.29 2.43
N THR A 337 26.52 -12.32 2.27
CA THR A 337 26.21 -10.89 2.29
C THR A 337 25.59 -10.36 0.99
N SER A 338 25.58 -11.17 -0.07
CA SER A 338 24.98 -10.81 -1.35
C SER A 338 24.45 -12.01 -2.14
N VAL A 339 23.27 -11.88 -2.73
CA VAL A 339 22.71 -12.89 -3.63
C VAL A 339 22.45 -12.29 -5.02
N SER A 340 22.65 -13.07 -6.07
CA SER A 340 22.27 -12.68 -7.44
C SER A 340 20.79 -13.00 -7.66
N GLY A 341 19.99 -12.01 -8.01
CA GLY A 341 18.54 -12.16 -8.11
C GLY A 341 17.90 -11.14 -9.06
N SER A 342 16.58 -11.10 -9.04
CA SER A 342 15.75 -10.10 -9.72
C SER A 342 14.68 -9.59 -8.76
N CYS A 343 13.72 -8.78 -9.23
CA CYS A 343 12.57 -8.38 -8.41
C CYS A 343 11.81 -9.60 -7.88
N SER A 344 11.71 -10.65 -8.70
CA SER A 344 11.08 -11.93 -8.37
C SER A 344 11.72 -12.68 -7.22
N THR A 345 12.97 -12.37 -6.83
CA THR A 345 13.59 -13.02 -5.66
C THR A 345 12.88 -12.64 -4.36
N CYS A 346 12.36 -11.41 -4.27
CA CYS A 346 11.58 -10.97 -3.10
C CYS A 346 10.07 -11.05 -3.38
N HIS A 347 9.66 -10.74 -4.60
CA HIS A 347 8.26 -10.75 -5.04
C HIS A 347 7.98 -12.06 -5.80
N ASP A 348 8.05 -13.20 -5.12
CA ASP A 348 8.10 -14.54 -5.74
C ASP A 348 6.72 -15.22 -5.86
N THR A 349 5.65 -14.69 -5.27
CA THR A 349 4.31 -15.29 -5.42
C THR A 349 3.77 -15.10 -6.84
N PRO A 350 3.53 -16.19 -7.61
CA PRO A 350 3.15 -16.11 -9.02
C PRO A 350 1.93 -15.22 -9.26
N ASN A 351 2.07 -14.26 -10.18
CA ASN A 351 1.04 -13.30 -10.58
C ASN A 351 0.45 -12.40 -9.48
N VAL A 352 0.99 -12.42 -8.25
CA VAL A 352 0.50 -11.63 -7.11
C VAL A 352 1.56 -10.65 -6.61
N GLY A 353 2.81 -11.11 -6.53
CA GLY A 353 3.96 -10.29 -6.21
C GLY A 353 4.22 -10.03 -4.72
N ASN A 354 3.57 -10.71 -3.76
CA ASN A 354 4.11 -10.77 -2.40
C ASN A 354 5.19 -11.85 -2.28
N HIS A 355 5.80 -11.98 -1.10
CA HIS A 355 6.67 -13.12 -0.81
C HIS A 355 5.85 -14.35 -0.43
N SER A 356 6.21 -15.50 -0.98
CA SER A 356 5.48 -16.77 -0.94
C SER A 356 5.66 -17.49 0.38
N VAL A 357 6.67 -17.13 1.16
CA VAL A 357 6.85 -17.53 2.57
C VAL A 357 6.78 -16.31 3.50
N ASN A 358 6.71 -16.56 4.81
CA ASN A 358 6.76 -15.51 5.83
C ASN A 358 8.19 -14.99 6.00
N ALA A 359 8.70 -14.25 5.01
CA ALA A 359 9.97 -13.55 5.10
C ALA A 359 9.75 -12.04 5.15
N LEU A 360 10.32 -11.41 6.17
CA LEU A 360 10.39 -9.96 6.31
C LEU A 360 11.82 -9.53 6.02
N MET A 361 11.96 -8.43 5.29
CA MET A 361 13.23 -7.99 4.71
C MET A 361 13.48 -6.52 4.99
N ASN A 362 14.75 -6.15 5.19
CA ASN A 362 15.17 -4.77 5.30
C ASN A 362 15.93 -4.35 4.04
N ILE A 363 15.24 -3.67 3.13
CA ILE A 363 15.83 -3.14 1.89
C ILE A 363 16.46 -1.75 2.06
N GLY A 364 16.38 -1.16 3.26
CA GLY A 364 16.92 0.17 3.58
C GLY A 364 15.91 1.32 3.56
N VAL A 365 14.61 1.06 3.38
CA VAL A 365 13.57 2.11 3.44
C VAL A 365 13.47 2.75 4.82
N SER A 366 13.68 1.99 5.89
CA SER A 366 13.67 2.49 7.27
C SER A 366 14.98 3.18 7.68
N ALA A 367 15.97 3.32 6.79
CA ALA A 367 17.22 4.00 7.12
C ALA A 367 16.95 5.48 7.46
N ALA A 368 17.77 6.07 8.33
CA ALA A 368 17.66 7.49 8.67
C ALA A 368 17.89 8.43 7.47
N VAL A 369 18.67 7.97 6.48
CA VAL A 369 18.95 8.71 5.23
C VAL A 369 18.79 7.74 4.05
N PRO A 370 17.55 7.34 3.71
CA PRO A 370 17.31 6.43 2.61
C PRO A 370 17.51 7.15 1.26
N PRO A 371 18.11 6.51 0.25
CA PRO A 371 18.31 7.14 -1.06
C PRO A 371 16.99 7.58 -1.70
N ALA A 372 16.89 8.84 -2.11
CA ALA A 372 15.75 9.40 -2.86
C ALA A 372 14.38 9.34 -2.15
N LEU A 373 14.34 9.09 -0.84
CA LEU A 373 13.11 8.99 -0.05
C LEU A 373 13.06 10.07 1.03
N ASP A 374 11.92 10.77 1.14
CA ASP A 374 11.71 11.79 2.17
C ASP A 374 11.14 11.16 3.45
N VAL A 375 11.98 11.13 4.47
CA VAL A 375 11.66 10.66 5.83
C VAL A 375 11.83 11.76 6.89
N SER A 376 11.96 13.02 6.48
CA SER A 376 12.26 14.15 7.37
C SER A 376 11.22 14.39 8.49
N ALA A 377 9.98 13.99 8.25
CA ALA A 377 8.88 14.09 9.21
C ALA A 377 8.76 12.87 10.15
N LEU A 378 9.61 11.86 9.99
CA LEU A 378 9.62 10.64 10.81
C LEU A 378 10.64 10.77 11.94
N PRO A 379 10.43 10.10 13.09
CA PRO A 379 11.44 10.03 14.13
C PRO A 379 12.68 9.30 13.62
N VAL A 380 13.84 9.64 14.16
CA VAL A 380 15.10 8.95 13.92
C VAL A 380 15.57 8.34 15.24
N LEU A 381 15.77 7.03 15.22
CA LEU A 381 16.08 6.21 16.39
C LEU A 381 17.45 5.58 16.20
N THR A 382 18.23 5.55 17.27
CA THR A 382 19.49 4.83 17.33
C THR A 382 19.31 3.61 18.21
N LEU A 383 19.50 2.42 17.62
CA LEU A 383 19.45 1.14 18.33
C LEU A 383 20.86 0.62 18.50
N THR A 384 21.28 0.42 19.76
CA THR A 384 22.58 -0.18 20.07
C THR A 384 22.36 -1.60 20.58
N CYS A 385 22.88 -2.57 19.85
CA CYS A 385 22.78 -3.98 20.21
C CYS A 385 23.64 -4.29 21.44
N THR A 386 23.03 -4.85 22.46
CA THR A 386 23.67 -5.24 23.73
C THR A 386 23.84 -6.74 23.87
N ALA A 387 23.16 -7.53 23.02
CA ALA A 387 23.22 -8.99 23.05
C ALA A 387 23.13 -9.61 21.64
N GLY A 388 23.41 -10.92 21.57
CA GLY A 388 23.34 -11.70 20.33
C GLY A 388 24.52 -11.46 19.37
N PRO A 389 24.47 -12.03 18.15
CA PRO A 389 25.58 -11.99 17.18
C PRO A 389 25.95 -10.58 16.68
N LEU A 390 25.08 -9.59 16.92
CA LEU A 390 25.28 -8.20 16.51
C LEU A 390 25.63 -7.29 17.71
N SER A 391 25.95 -7.84 18.88
CA SER A 391 26.31 -7.03 20.05
C SER A 391 27.44 -6.04 19.75
N GLY A 392 27.31 -4.81 20.26
CA GLY A 392 28.20 -3.68 20.00
C GLY A 392 27.91 -2.94 18.69
N ARG A 393 27.01 -3.42 17.83
CA ARG A 393 26.60 -2.73 16.60
C ARG A 393 25.50 -1.70 16.87
N THR A 394 25.56 -0.59 16.16
CA THR A 394 24.55 0.46 16.19
C THR A 394 23.84 0.58 14.84
N PHE A 395 22.53 0.82 14.89
CA PHE A 395 21.68 1.03 13.72
C PHE A 395 20.88 2.32 13.89
N THR A 396 20.84 3.17 12.87
CA THR A 396 20.04 4.39 12.86
C THR A 396 18.89 4.25 11.87
N VAL A 397 17.66 4.19 12.37
CA VAL A 397 16.45 3.89 11.59
C VAL A 397 15.27 4.76 12.00
N THR A 398 14.29 4.91 11.11
CA THR A 398 13.02 5.58 11.43
C THR A 398 11.97 4.62 12.00
N ASP A 399 12.14 3.33 11.75
CA ASP A 399 11.25 2.26 12.22
C ASP A 399 12.05 0.97 12.41
N PRO A 400 12.16 0.41 13.63
CA PRO A 400 12.89 -0.84 13.85
C PRO A 400 12.18 -2.08 13.29
N GLY A 401 10.93 -1.97 12.82
CA GLY A 401 10.20 -3.05 12.16
C GLY A 401 10.00 -4.27 13.07
N GLN A 402 10.27 -5.45 12.52
CA GLN A 402 10.11 -6.73 13.21
C GLN A 402 10.90 -6.85 14.53
N ALA A 403 11.99 -6.09 14.71
CA ALA A 403 12.73 -6.07 15.97
C ALA A 403 11.88 -5.64 17.18
N MET A 404 10.87 -4.78 16.98
CA MET A 404 9.92 -4.41 18.04
C MET A 404 8.94 -5.54 18.40
N VAL A 405 8.94 -6.63 17.63
CA VAL A 405 8.12 -7.82 17.89
C VAL A 405 8.98 -8.92 18.51
N THR A 406 10.16 -9.18 17.92
CA THR A 406 11.00 -10.32 18.31
C THR A 406 12.00 -9.99 19.41
N GLY A 407 12.32 -8.70 19.59
CA GLY A 407 13.41 -8.24 20.43
C GLY A 407 14.80 -8.48 19.83
N ARG A 408 14.93 -9.03 18.62
CA ARG A 408 16.24 -9.41 18.05
C ARG A 408 16.87 -8.30 17.22
N CYS A 409 18.17 -8.09 17.40
CA CYS A 409 18.93 -7.13 16.59
C CYS A 409 18.99 -7.51 15.10
N SER A 410 18.94 -8.79 14.78
CA SER A 410 18.94 -9.26 13.38
C SER A 410 17.72 -8.79 12.58
N ASP A 411 16.65 -8.41 13.28
CA ASP A 411 15.33 -8.15 12.70
C ASP A 411 15.06 -6.64 12.54
N ILE A 412 16.06 -5.79 12.84
CA ILE A 412 15.95 -4.34 12.74
C ILE A 412 15.65 -3.91 11.30
N GLY A 413 14.57 -3.15 11.16
CA GLY A 413 14.07 -2.57 9.91
C GLY A 413 13.44 -3.58 8.95
N ARG A 414 13.26 -4.85 9.37
CA ARG A 414 12.62 -5.85 8.51
C ARG A 414 11.12 -5.61 8.44
N MET A 415 10.60 -5.61 7.22
CA MET A 415 9.19 -5.42 6.90
C MET A 415 8.72 -6.47 5.90
N LYS A 416 7.43 -6.75 5.87
CA LYS A 416 6.87 -7.70 4.90
C LYS A 416 7.00 -7.18 3.47
N VAL A 417 7.03 -8.13 2.53
CA VAL A 417 6.88 -7.85 1.09
C VAL A 417 5.39 -7.87 0.74
N PRO A 418 4.76 -6.74 0.40
CA PRO A 418 3.32 -6.67 0.18
C PRO A 418 2.90 -7.23 -1.18
N VAL A 419 1.62 -7.59 -1.31
CA VAL A 419 0.96 -7.88 -2.59
C VAL A 419 1.05 -6.66 -3.50
N LEU A 420 1.35 -6.88 -4.78
CA LEU A 420 1.52 -5.80 -5.76
C LEU A 420 0.26 -5.54 -6.61
N ARG A 421 -0.78 -6.37 -6.52
CA ARG A 421 -2.04 -6.16 -7.26
C ARG A 421 -2.86 -5.00 -6.69
N GLY A 422 -3.34 -4.11 -7.56
CA GLY A 422 -4.06 -2.85 -7.25
C GLY A 422 -3.14 -1.73 -6.76
N LEU A 423 -1.89 -1.67 -7.25
CA LEU A 423 -0.86 -0.79 -6.68
C LEU A 423 -1.13 0.69 -6.97
N ALA A 424 -1.60 1.03 -8.17
CA ALA A 424 -1.75 2.41 -8.64
C ALA A 424 -2.70 3.27 -7.79
N ALA A 425 -3.69 2.63 -7.15
CA ALA A 425 -4.69 3.29 -6.31
C ALA A 425 -4.16 3.73 -4.92
N ARG A 426 -2.92 3.40 -4.56
CA ARG A 426 -2.47 3.38 -3.15
C ARG A 426 -1.31 4.31 -2.80
N ALA A 427 -0.97 5.25 -3.68
CA ALA A 427 0.08 6.22 -3.37
C ALA A 427 -0.20 7.00 -2.05
N PRO A 428 0.84 7.34 -1.27
CA PRO A 428 2.26 7.03 -1.46
C PRO A 428 2.64 5.59 -1.04
N TYR A 429 3.84 5.18 -1.44
CA TYR A 429 4.35 3.81 -1.36
C TYR A 429 5.34 3.59 -0.21
N PHE A 430 5.64 2.31 0.02
CA PHE A 430 6.33 1.75 1.19
C PHE A 430 5.55 1.89 2.50
N HIS A 431 6.02 1.19 3.54
CA HIS A 431 5.37 1.18 4.86
C HIS A 431 5.26 2.59 5.45
N ASN A 432 6.20 3.50 5.15
CA ASN A 432 6.26 4.85 5.70
C ASN A 432 5.84 5.95 4.71
N GLY A 433 5.24 5.61 3.56
CA GLY A 433 4.72 6.60 2.60
C GLY A 433 5.78 7.55 2.04
N SER A 434 7.06 7.15 2.04
CA SER A 434 8.19 8.01 1.69
C SER A 434 8.38 8.18 0.18
N ALA A 435 7.78 7.31 -0.64
CA ALA A 435 7.78 7.43 -2.10
C ALA A 435 6.41 7.91 -2.60
N ALA A 436 6.35 9.13 -3.17
CA ALA A 436 5.09 9.70 -3.65
C ALA A 436 4.56 9.03 -4.93
N THR A 437 5.43 8.44 -5.75
CA THR A 437 5.09 7.87 -7.07
C THR A 437 5.79 6.53 -7.30
N LEU A 438 5.27 5.73 -8.24
CA LEU A 438 5.96 4.50 -8.68
C LEU A 438 7.31 4.79 -9.35
N GLY A 439 7.45 5.95 -9.98
CA GLY A 439 8.75 6.43 -10.46
C GLY A 439 9.76 6.60 -9.32
N ALA A 440 9.34 7.11 -8.16
CA ALA A 440 10.20 7.20 -6.97
C ALA A 440 10.52 5.82 -6.39
N VAL A 441 9.58 4.86 -6.43
CA VAL A 441 9.83 3.46 -6.04
C VAL A 441 10.90 2.83 -6.95
N VAL A 442 10.72 2.90 -8.26
CA VAL A 442 11.71 2.39 -9.24
C VAL A 442 13.05 3.11 -9.09
N GLY A 443 13.03 4.43 -8.84
CA GLY A 443 14.22 5.22 -8.56
C GLY A 443 14.99 4.74 -7.32
N PHE A 444 14.27 4.46 -6.23
CA PHE A 444 14.85 3.89 -5.01
C PHE A 444 15.55 2.56 -5.29
N TYR A 445 14.87 1.58 -5.91
CA TYR A 445 15.48 0.28 -6.22
C TYR A 445 16.67 0.42 -7.16
N ASN A 446 16.53 1.23 -8.21
CA ASN A 446 17.59 1.46 -9.20
C ASN A 446 18.85 2.05 -8.57
N GLY A 447 18.72 2.97 -7.62
CA GLY A 447 19.85 3.51 -6.85
C GLY A 447 20.39 2.52 -5.82
N ARG A 448 19.50 1.94 -4.99
CA ARG A 448 19.85 1.07 -3.85
C ARG A 448 20.61 -0.19 -4.28
N PHE A 449 20.27 -0.78 -5.42
CA PHE A 449 20.85 -2.02 -5.91
C PHE A 449 21.61 -1.84 -7.23
N ASN A 450 21.81 -0.59 -7.68
CA ASN A 450 22.54 -0.25 -8.90
C ASN A 450 22.05 -1.04 -10.13
N LEU A 451 20.73 -1.02 -10.38
CA LEU A 451 20.13 -1.79 -11.50
C LEU A 451 20.61 -1.27 -12.87
N ARG A 452 21.08 -0.01 -12.95
CA ARG A 452 21.50 0.64 -14.19
C ARG A 452 20.41 0.60 -15.26
N LEU A 453 19.17 0.87 -14.87
CA LEU A 453 18.05 0.97 -15.79
C LEU A 453 18.20 2.24 -16.65
N SER A 454 18.07 2.08 -17.96
CA SER A 454 17.90 3.18 -18.90
C SER A 454 16.61 3.96 -18.63
N ALA A 455 16.46 5.13 -19.27
CA ALA A 455 15.21 5.89 -19.17
C ALA A 455 14.00 5.07 -19.65
N GLN A 456 14.15 4.30 -20.74
CA GLN A 456 13.08 3.45 -21.26
C GLN A 456 12.75 2.29 -20.32
N GLU A 457 13.75 1.58 -19.78
CA GLU A 457 13.51 0.48 -18.84
C GLU A 457 12.79 0.98 -17.57
N ARG A 458 13.12 2.17 -17.07
CA ARG A 458 12.42 2.78 -15.93
C ARG A 458 10.96 3.07 -16.27
N ALA A 459 10.69 3.64 -17.44
CA ALA A 459 9.32 3.92 -17.88
C ALA A 459 8.51 2.62 -18.06
N ASP A 460 9.10 1.62 -18.72
CA ASP A 460 8.47 0.31 -18.92
C ASP A 460 8.14 -0.36 -17.58
N LEU A 461 9.08 -0.37 -16.63
CA LEU A 461 8.85 -0.94 -15.30
C LEU A 461 7.79 -0.17 -14.50
N VAL A 462 7.75 1.16 -14.59
CA VAL A 462 6.69 1.96 -13.97
C VAL A 462 5.32 1.62 -14.57
N ASN A 463 5.22 1.54 -15.90
CA ASN A 463 3.97 1.21 -16.59
C ASN A 463 3.48 -0.19 -16.20
N PHE A 464 4.38 -1.17 -16.07
CA PHE A 464 4.03 -2.49 -15.56
C PHE A 464 3.47 -2.42 -14.13
N LEU A 465 4.13 -1.70 -13.22
CA LEU A 465 3.67 -1.57 -11.84
C LEU A 465 2.33 -0.82 -11.72
N GLN A 466 2.03 0.10 -12.63
CA GLN A 466 0.73 0.78 -12.71
C GLN A 466 -0.38 -0.17 -13.18
N ALA A 467 -0.04 -1.15 -14.01
CA ALA A 467 -0.96 -2.14 -14.54
C ALA A 467 -1.24 -3.32 -13.59
N LEU A 468 -0.70 -3.37 -12.37
CA LEU A 468 -0.89 -4.51 -11.45
C LEU A 468 -2.17 -4.42 -10.61
#